data_AF-A0A3Q1GIA5-F1
#
_entry.id   AF-A0A3Q1GIA5-F1
#
_cell.length_a   1.000
_cell.length_b   1.000
_cell.length_c   1.000
_cell.angle_alpha   90.00
_cell.angle_beta   90.00
_cell.angle_gamma   90.00
#
_symmetry.space_group_name_H-M   'P 1'
#
loop_
_entity.id
_entity.type
_entity.pdbx_description
1 polymer ?
#
loop_
_entity_poly.entity_id
_entity_poly.type
_entity_poly.pdbx_seq_one_letter_code
_entity_poly.pdbx_strand_id
1 'polypeptide(L)'
;MLNSLTRRDLERHLNITKKFHQALQARRIQCEHQNVDPLVWTSHRVMKWIRDIDLKEFAEGLLNSGVHGAVMVLDPTFNTDAMATALGIPGNKHMVRRHLVEEMKTLIGPPVVTCKLVFLLQPPSGFSPKARSGRDLSCHGSYGSLPREVRDHTPPRGEGSPIRGYTSIEVTNV
;
A
#
# COMPACT_ATOMS: atom_id res chain seq x y z
N MET A 1 9.51 -41.19 16.29
CA MET A 1 9.12 -41.46 14.88
C MET A 1 9.43 -40.22 14.04
N LEU A 2 10.69 -39.99 13.65
CA LEU A 2 11.02 -38.92 12.71
C LEU A 2 11.54 -39.59 11.43
N ASN A 3 10.59 -40.03 10.61
CA ASN A 3 10.89 -40.75 9.38
C ASN A 3 10.82 -39.79 8.18
N SER A 4 11.97 -39.69 7.52
CA SER A 4 12.13 -39.54 6.07
C SER A 4 11.43 -38.35 5.41
N LEU A 5 12.09 -37.19 5.42
CA LEU A 5 11.95 -36.25 4.31
C LEU A 5 12.43 -36.96 3.04
N THR A 6 11.53 -37.24 2.09
CA THR A 6 11.92 -37.92 0.85
C THR A 6 12.66 -36.97 -0.08
N ARG A 7 13.49 -37.50 -0.99
CA ARG A 7 14.16 -36.70 -2.04
C ARG A 7 13.18 -35.79 -2.80
N ARG A 8 11.97 -36.28 -3.06
CA ARG A 8 10.88 -35.53 -3.72
C ARG A 8 10.35 -34.41 -2.84
N ASP A 9 10.26 -34.61 -1.54
CA ASP A 9 9.85 -33.56 -0.59
C ASP A 9 10.92 -32.46 -0.52
N LEU A 10 12.19 -32.84 -0.49
CA LEU A 10 13.32 -31.90 -0.52
C LEU A 10 13.34 -31.11 -1.83
N GLU A 11 13.21 -31.78 -2.98
CA GLU A 11 13.18 -31.15 -4.31
C GLU A 11 11.96 -30.23 -4.47
N ARG A 12 10.78 -30.64 -3.97
CA ARG A 12 9.58 -29.81 -3.97
C ARG A 12 9.75 -28.58 -3.08
N HIS A 13 10.26 -28.74 -1.86
CA HIS A 13 10.51 -27.62 -0.94
C HIS A 13 11.52 -26.64 -1.54
N LEU A 14 12.66 -27.15 -2.02
CA LEU A 14 13.71 -26.35 -2.64
C LEU A 14 13.20 -25.62 -3.89
N ASN A 15 12.36 -26.26 -4.71
CA ASN A 15 11.76 -25.60 -5.87
C ASN A 15 10.74 -24.53 -5.49
N ILE A 16 9.93 -24.74 -4.47
CA ILE A 16 8.98 -23.73 -3.96
C ILE A 16 9.76 -22.52 -3.43
N THR A 17 10.78 -22.76 -2.60
CA THR A 17 11.64 -21.70 -2.07
C THR A 17 12.36 -20.95 -3.19
N LYS A 18 12.89 -21.65 -4.20
CA LYS A 18 13.52 -21.04 -5.38
C LYS A 18 12.53 -20.17 -6.15
N LYS A 19 11.34 -20.69 -6.50
CA LYS A 19 10.32 -19.94 -7.24
C LYS A 19 9.83 -18.71 -6.47
N PHE A 20 9.60 -18.84 -5.17
CA PHE A 20 9.21 -17.73 -4.30
C PHE A 20 10.31 -16.66 -4.26
N HIS A 21 11.57 -17.07 -4.07
CA HIS A 21 12.71 -16.16 -4.07
C HIS A 21 12.84 -15.45 -5.43
N GLN A 22 12.66 -16.17 -6.53
CA GLN A 22 12.73 -15.61 -7.88
C GLN A 22 11.60 -14.61 -8.16
N ALA A 23 10.37 -14.91 -7.74
CA ALA A 23 9.24 -13.99 -7.85
C ALA A 23 9.41 -12.73 -6.99
N LEU A 24 9.95 -12.87 -5.77
CA LEU A 24 10.27 -11.75 -4.90
C LEU A 24 11.39 -10.89 -5.50
N GLN A 25 12.43 -11.50 -6.08
CA GLN A 25 13.49 -10.79 -6.79
C GLN A 25 12.95 -10.05 -8.02
N ALA A 26 12.08 -10.67 -8.82
CA ALA A 26 11.45 -10.03 -9.97
C ALA A 26 10.64 -8.78 -9.55
N ARG A 27 9.85 -8.86 -8.47
CA ARG A 27 9.16 -7.69 -7.91
C ARG A 27 10.12 -6.62 -7.41
N ARG A 28 11.24 -7.00 -6.79
CA ARG A 28 12.28 -6.05 -6.34
C ARG A 28 12.90 -5.29 -7.51
N ILE A 29 13.21 -5.99 -8.61
CA ILE A 29 13.75 -5.37 -9.84
C ILE A 29 12.74 -4.35 -10.42
N GLN A 30 11.45 -4.68 -10.44
CA GLN A 30 10.41 -3.76 -10.93
C GLN A 30 10.29 -2.49 -10.07
N CYS A 31 10.50 -2.61 -8.75
CA CYS A 31 10.45 -1.48 -7.82
C CYS A 31 11.80 -0.74 -7.70
N GLU A 32 12.84 -1.17 -8.43
CA GLU A 32 14.18 -0.61 -8.30
C GLU A 32 14.28 0.81 -8.84
N HIS A 33 13.43 1.17 -9.81
CA HIS A 33 13.47 2.46 -10.51
C HIS A 33 12.24 3.34 -10.28
N GLN A 34 11.24 2.85 -9.55
CA GLN A 34 9.99 3.57 -9.30
C GLN A 34 9.68 3.59 -7.81
N ASN A 35 9.08 4.68 -7.34
CA ASN A 35 8.71 4.85 -5.93
C ASN A 35 7.34 4.20 -5.64
N VAL A 36 7.23 2.90 -5.93
CA VAL A 36 5.98 2.12 -5.82
C VAL A 36 6.12 0.99 -4.81
N ASP A 37 5.00 0.65 -4.17
CA ASP A 37 4.88 -0.45 -3.20
C ASP A 37 6.01 -0.47 -2.15
N PRO A 38 6.08 0.55 -1.28
CA PRO A 38 7.15 0.66 -0.29
C PRO A 38 7.27 -0.58 0.60
N LEU A 39 6.18 -1.35 0.78
CA LEU A 39 6.12 -2.56 1.60
C LEU A 39 7.15 -3.63 1.21
N VAL A 40 7.49 -3.76 -0.08
CA VAL A 40 8.48 -4.75 -0.55
C VAL A 40 9.92 -4.22 -0.57
N TRP A 41 10.15 -2.98 -0.14
CA TRP A 41 11.47 -2.37 -0.24
C TRP A 41 12.45 -2.98 0.74
N THR A 42 13.60 -3.39 0.23
CA THR A 42 14.76 -3.74 1.04
C THR A 42 15.38 -2.49 1.65
N SER A 43 16.15 -2.64 2.72
CA SER A 43 16.96 -1.54 3.28
C SER A 43 17.81 -0.84 2.20
N HIS A 44 18.36 -1.61 1.26
CA HIS A 44 19.11 -1.05 0.13
C HIS A 44 18.26 -0.15 -0.79
N ARG A 45 17.02 -0.55 -1.10
CA ARG A 45 16.12 0.29 -1.90
C ARG A 45 15.72 1.56 -1.16
N VAL A 46 15.50 1.48 0.16
CA VAL A 46 15.25 2.66 1.01
C VAL A 46 16.44 3.62 0.95
N MET A 47 17.68 3.12 1.11
CA MET A 47 18.89 3.94 0.95
C MET A 47 18.98 4.60 -0.42
N LYS A 48 18.62 3.88 -1.50
CA LYS A 48 18.56 4.45 -2.85
C LYS A 48 17.55 5.59 -2.93
N TRP A 49 16.33 5.38 -2.42
CA TRP A 49 15.32 6.42 -2.39
C TRP A 49 15.78 7.67 -1.61
N ILE A 50 16.45 7.50 -0.46
CA ILE A 50 17.05 8.61 0.29
C ILE A 50 18.06 9.41 -0.55
N ARG A 51 18.86 8.73 -1.38
CA ARG A 51 19.75 9.41 -2.35
C ARG A 51 18.98 10.11 -3.46
N ASP A 52 17.89 9.51 -3.93
CA ASP A 52 17.04 10.04 -5.01
C ASP A 52 16.29 11.33 -4.59
N ILE A 53 16.00 11.49 -3.29
CA ILE A 53 15.37 12.70 -2.72
C ILE A 53 16.38 13.74 -2.22
N ASP A 54 17.62 13.73 -2.73
CA ASP A 54 18.70 14.66 -2.39
C ASP A 54 19.24 14.58 -0.94
N LEU A 55 19.00 13.48 -0.22
CA LEU A 55 19.49 13.26 1.15
C LEU A 55 20.69 12.28 1.22
N LYS A 56 21.50 12.23 0.16
CA LYS A 56 22.60 11.25 0.01
C LYS A 56 23.63 11.25 1.15
N GLU A 57 23.88 12.41 1.79
CA GLU A 57 24.84 12.52 2.90
C GLU A 57 24.41 11.76 4.16
N PHE A 58 23.11 11.45 4.28
CA PHE A 58 22.53 10.73 5.41
C PHE A 58 22.24 9.26 5.10
N ALA A 59 22.34 8.85 3.83
CA ALA A 59 21.92 7.53 3.38
C ALA A 59 22.67 6.39 4.08
N GLU A 60 23.97 6.58 4.34
CA GLU A 60 24.83 5.62 5.05
C GLU A 60 24.38 5.40 6.51
N GLY A 61 23.64 6.34 7.11
CA GLY A 61 23.07 6.18 8.45
C GLY A 61 22.07 5.03 8.54
N LEU A 62 21.47 4.62 7.40
CA LEU A 62 20.57 3.48 7.37
C LEU A 62 21.28 2.12 7.38
N LEU A 63 22.60 2.07 7.16
CA LEU A 63 23.36 0.84 7.34
C LEU A 63 23.18 0.35 8.77
N ASN A 64 22.77 -0.91 8.92
CA ASN A 64 22.53 -1.55 10.21
C ASN A 64 21.39 -0.96 11.07
N SER A 65 20.66 0.05 10.58
CA SER A 65 19.49 0.63 11.27
C SER A 65 18.29 -0.33 11.36
N GLY A 66 18.25 -1.35 10.50
CA GLY A 66 17.10 -2.25 10.37
C GLY A 66 15.91 -1.64 9.62
N VAL A 67 16.00 -0.39 9.16
CA VAL A 67 14.94 0.27 8.40
C VAL A 67 14.76 -0.41 7.04
N HIS A 68 13.54 -0.85 6.78
CA HIS A 68 13.09 -1.44 5.53
C HIS A 68 11.61 -1.13 5.31
N GLY A 69 11.15 -1.38 4.10
CA GLY A 69 9.81 -1.03 3.64
C GLY A 69 8.66 -1.53 4.51
N ALA A 70 8.76 -2.76 5.02
CA ALA A 70 7.72 -3.33 5.86
C ALA A 70 7.58 -2.61 7.21
N VAL A 71 8.69 -2.23 7.86
CA VAL A 71 8.63 -1.39 9.07
C VAL A 71 8.04 -0.02 8.75
N MET A 72 8.43 0.60 7.63
CA MET A 72 7.91 1.91 7.23
C MET A 72 6.40 1.95 6.99
N VAL A 73 5.80 0.83 6.56
CA VAL A 73 4.39 0.75 6.15
C VAL A 73 3.50 0.07 7.19
N LEU A 74 4.01 -0.95 7.88
CA LEU A 74 3.21 -1.81 8.78
C LEU A 74 3.33 -1.42 10.25
N ASP A 75 4.40 -0.74 10.67
CA ASP A 75 4.58 -0.33 12.06
C ASP A 75 3.96 1.05 12.30
N PRO A 76 2.84 1.15 13.05
CA PRO A 76 2.18 2.42 13.31
C PRO A 76 2.98 3.38 14.20
N THR A 77 4.01 2.87 14.89
CA THR A 77 4.90 3.69 15.72
C THR A 77 6.05 4.28 14.90
N PHE A 78 6.30 3.76 13.70
CA PHE A 78 7.34 4.26 12.81
C PHE A 78 6.86 5.52 12.10
N ASN A 79 7.47 6.66 12.45
CA ASN A 79 7.12 7.97 11.92
C ASN A 79 8.35 8.67 11.32
N THR A 80 8.17 9.89 10.81
CA THR A 80 9.26 10.64 10.18
C THR A 80 10.38 11.00 11.16
N ASP A 81 10.08 11.17 12.45
CA ASP A 81 11.10 11.42 13.47
C ASP A 81 11.97 10.19 13.73
N ALA A 82 11.38 8.99 13.76
CA ALA A 82 12.11 7.73 13.83
C ALA A 82 13.02 7.55 12.59
N MET A 83 12.51 7.87 11.40
CA MET A 83 13.30 7.84 10.16
C MET A 83 14.45 8.85 10.18
N ALA A 84 14.21 10.09 10.63
CA ALA A 84 15.24 11.11 10.75
C ALA A 84 16.33 10.71 11.77
N THR A 85 15.94 10.02 12.84
CA THR A 85 16.85 9.47 13.84
C THR A 85 17.70 8.35 13.26
N ALA A 86 17.11 7.41 12.52
CA ALA A 86 17.82 6.35 11.82
C ALA A 86 18.81 6.89 10.77
N LEU A 87 18.47 8.00 10.10
CA LEU A 87 19.34 8.70 9.15
C LEU A 87 20.45 9.53 9.84
N GLY A 88 20.41 9.67 11.17
CA GLY A 88 21.35 10.52 11.90
C GLY A 88 21.17 12.02 11.63
N ILE A 89 20.00 12.46 11.17
CA ILE A 89 19.72 13.87 10.92
C ILE A 89 19.55 14.60 12.27
N PRO A 90 20.35 15.64 12.57
CA PRO A 90 20.21 16.39 13.81
C PRO A 90 18.93 17.23 13.88
N GLY A 91 18.43 17.50 15.09
CA GLY A 91 17.18 18.24 15.32
C GLY A 91 17.19 19.68 14.80
N ASN A 92 18.37 20.30 14.72
CA ASN A 92 18.55 21.68 14.23
C ASN A 92 18.51 21.81 12.70
N LYS A 93 18.56 20.70 11.93
CA LYS A 93 18.45 20.71 10.46
C LYS A 93 16.98 20.72 10.01
N HIS A 94 16.24 21.76 10.38
CA HIS A 94 14.79 21.84 10.17
C HIS A 94 14.36 21.72 8.70
N MET A 95 15.12 22.31 7.77
CA MET A 95 14.81 22.20 6.33
C MET A 95 14.90 20.76 5.81
N VAL A 96 15.93 20.03 6.26
CA VAL A 96 16.12 18.62 5.90
C VAL A 96 15.01 17.76 6.48
N ARG A 97 14.66 17.95 7.75
CA ARG A 97 13.55 17.22 8.39
C ARG A 97 12.22 17.50 7.68
N ARG A 98 11.96 18.76 7.32
CA ARG A 98 10.74 19.14 6.59
C ARG A 98 10.67 18.46 5.23
N HIS A 99 11.76 18.50 4.47
CA HIS A 99 11.86 17.82 3.18
C HIS A 99 11.57 16.32 3.30
N LEU A 100 12.17 15.64 4.29
CA LEU A 100 11.91 14.23 4.56
C LEU A 100 10.43 13.95 4.89
N VAL A 101 9.76 14.83 5.63
CA VAL A 101 8.32 14.71 5.92
C VAL A 101 7.49 14.77 4.64
N GLU A 102 7.80 15.70 3.75
CA GLU A 102 7.08 15.89 2.47
C GLU A 102 7.28 14.67 1.56
N GLU A 103 8.52 14.20 1.42
CA GLU A 103 8.85 13.02 0.61
C GLU A 103 8.26 11.72 1.17
N MET A 104 8.29 11.53 2.49
CA MET A 104 7.72 10.34 3.12
C MET A 104 6.19 10.30 3.00
N LYS A 105 5.52 11.46 3.06
CA LYS A 105 4.07 11.58 2.78
C LYS A 105 3.75 11.24 1.33
N THR A 106 4.57 11.70 0.38
CA THR A 106 4.41 11.38 -1.05
C THR A 106 4.62 9.90 -1.32
N LEU A 107 5.59 9.28 -0.64
CA LEU A 107 5.92 7.87 -0.81
C LEU A 107 4.84 6.92 -0.27
N ILE A 108 4.33 7.20 0.94
CA ILE A 108 3.40 6.30 1.64
C ILE A 108 1.94 6.64 1.28
N GLY A 109 1.64 7.93 1.02
CA GLY A 109 0.36 8.41 0.50
C GLY A 109 -0.88 8.03 1.35
N PRO A 110 -2.08 8.50 0.98
CA PRO A 110 -3.31 7.98 1.57
C PRO A 110 -3.43 6.47 1.26
N PRO A 111 -4.06 5.67 2.14
CA PRO A 111 -4.00 4.19 2.17
C PRO A 111 -4.58 3.45 0.94
N VAL A 112 -4.96 4.15 -0.12
CA VAL A 112 -5.52 3.57 -1.35
C VAL A 112 -4.52 2.70 -2.12
N VAL A 113 -3.22 2.93 -1.96
CA VAL A 113 -2.16 2.08 -2.56
C VAL A 113 -1.83 0.85 -1.71
N THR A 114 -2.09 0.91 -0.39
CA THR A 114 -1.86 -0.19 0.56
C THR A 114 -2.96 -1.26 0.51
N CYS A 115 -4.17 -0.90 0.04
CA CYS A 115 -5.31 -1.82 -0.04
C CYS A 115 -5.08 -3.05 -0.93
N LYS A 116 -4.18 -3.00 -1.93
CA LYS A 116 -3.92 -4.18 -2.77
C LYS A 116 -3.14 -5.28 -2.06
N LEU A 117 -2.26 -4.97 -1.11
CA LEU A 117 -1.45 -5.99 -0.43
C LEU A 117 -2.07 -6.48 0.88
N VAL A 118 -2.77 -5.62 1.63
CA VAL A 118 -3.50 -6.07 2.84
C VAL A 118 -4.60 -7.06 2.47
N PHE A 119 -5.24 -6.89 1.31
CA PHE A 119 -6.25 -7.84 0.80
C PHE A 119 -5.65 -9.19 0.34
N LEU A 120 -4.39 -9.22 -0.12
CA LEU A 120 -3.72 -10.47 -0.50
C LEU A 120 -3.09 -11.24 0.68
N LEU A 121 -2.95 -10.58 1.83
CA LEU A 121 -2.46 -11.21 3.07
C LEU A 121 -3.60 -11.74 3.96
N GLN A 122 -4.86 -11.46 3.62
CA GLN A 122 -5.97 -12.20 4.22
C GLN A 122 -6.06 -13.61 3.61
N PRO A 123 -6.09 -14.68 4.42
CA PRO A 123 -6.40 -16.01 3.90
C PRO A 123 -7.77 -15.95 3.22
N PRO A 124 -7.98 -16.67 2.10
CA PRO A 124 -9.25 -16.65 1.40
C PRO A 124 -10.35 -17.07 2.39
N SER A 125 -11.35 -16.21 2.55
CA SER A 125 -12.57 -16.42 3.33
C SER A 125 -13.45 -17.50 2.70
N GLY A 126 -12.91 -18.72 2.57
CA GLY A 126 -13.52 -19.84 1.86
C GLY A 126 -13.23 -21.22 2.46
N PHE A 127 -12.46 -21.33 3.54
CA PHE A 127 -12.36 -22.59 4.30
C PHE A 127 -13.35 -22.59 5.46
N SER A 128 -14.62 -22.84 5.14
CA SER A 128 -15.56 -23.37 6.12
C SER A 128 -15.20 -24.84 6.39
N PRO A 129 -14.84 -25.25 7.63
CA PRO A 129 -14.77 -26.66 7.96
C PRO A 129 -16.19 -27.18 7.90
N LYS A 130 -16.50 -27.95 6.86
CA LYS A 130 -17.77 -28.65 6.73
C LYS A 130 -17.81 -29.73 7.83
N ALA A 131 -18.32 -29.36 9.00
CA ALA A 131 -18.66 -30.28 10.08
C ALA A 131 -19.71 -31.25 9.52
N ARG A 132 -19.29 -32.50 9.35
CA ARG A 132 -20.13 -33.55 8.80
C ARG A 132 -20.92 -34.17 9.96
N SER A 133 -22.24 -34.00 9.88
CA SER A 133 -23.29 -34.90 10.36
C SER A 133 -23.64 -34.91 11.85
N GLY A 134 -24.89 -34.50 12.13
CA GLY A 134 -25.80 -35.33 12.92
C GLY A 134 -26.28 -34.73 14.23
N ARG A 135 -27.42 -34.03 14.21
CA ARG A 135 -28.69 -34.54 14.74
C ARG A 135 -29.80 -33.50 14.61
N ASP A 136 -30.97 -34.00 14.24
CA ASP A 136 -32.28 -33.36 14.29
C ASP A 136 -32.48 -32.49 15.53
N LEU A 137 -33.20 -31.39 15.34
CA LEU A 137 -34.35 -31.03 16.16
C LEU A 137 -35.10 -29.87 15.49
N SER A 138 -36.34 -30.17 15.10
CA SER A 138 -37.37 -29.24 14.69
C SER A 138 -37.67 -28.23 15.81
N CYS A 139 -37.88 -26.96 15.47
CA CYS A 139 -38.75 -26.05 16.22
C CYS A 139 -39.45 -25.08 15.25
N HIS A 140 -40.76 -25.02 15.40
CA HIS A 140 -41.76 -24.30 14.61
C HIS A 140 -41.79 -22.78 14.93
N GLY A 141 -42.17 -21.98 13.91
CA GLY A 141 -42.82 -20.67 14.05
C GLY A 141 -41.90 -19.45 14.24
N SER A 142 -42.21 -18.24 13.76
CA SER A 142 -43.33 -17.76 12.95
C SER A 142 -43.15 -16.26 12.61
N TYR A 143 -43.75 -15.82 11.49
CA TYR A 143 -44.08 -14.44 11.06
C TYR A 143 -42.90 -13.48 10.72
N GLY A 144 -42.69 -13.04 9.47
CA GLY A 144 -43.42 -11.97 8.74
C GLY A 144 -42.60 -10.65 8.84
N SER A 145 -42.35 -9.79 7.85
CA SER A 145 -42.90 -9.52 6.52
C SER A 145 -41.94 -8.54 5.77
N LEU A 146 -41.94 -8.55 4.43
CA LEU A 146 -41.73 -7.36 3.56
C LEU A 146 -43.14 -6.98 3.05
N PRO A 147 -43.50 -5.71 2.72
CA PRO A 147 -42.89 -4.98 1.59
C PRO A 147 -43.02 -3.42 1.50
N ARG A 148 -42.31 -2.85 0.51
CA ARG A 148 -42.61 -1.71 -0.42
C ARG A 148 -42.75 -0.24 0.05
N GLU A 149 -42.07 0.64 -0.72
CA GLU A 149 -42.51 1.92 -1.37
C GLU A 149 -41.35 2.30 -2.34
N VAL A 150 -41.44 2.46 -3.68
CA VAL A 150 -42.24 3.30 -4.60
C VAL A 150 -41.83 4.78 -4.66
N ARG A 151 -41.56 5.24 -5.91
CA ARG A 151 -41.54 6.60 -6.49
C ARG A 151 -40.23 7.40 -6.37
N ASP A 152 -39.43 7.50 -7.44
CA ASP A 152 -39.55 8.34 -8.67
C ASP A 152 -39.14 9.81 -8.41
N HIS A 153 -38.81 10.53 -9.49
CA HIS A 153 -38.54 11.98 -9.69
C HIS A 153 -37.14 12.31 -10.23
N THR A 154 -37.08 12.30 -11.55
CA THR A 154 -36.12 12.96 -12.45
C THR A 154 -36.27 14.50 -12.41
N PRO A 155 -35.20 15.31 -12.56
CA PRO A 155 -35.32 16.73 -12.86
C PRO A 155 -35.14 17.04 -14.37
N PRO A 156 -35.93 17.97 -14.96
CA PRO A 156 -35.87 18.33 -16.37
C PRO A 156 -34.88 19.48 -16.68
N ARG A 157 -34.60 19.63 -17.98
CA ARG A 157 -33.73 20.61 -18.64
C ARG A 157 -34.57 21.75 -19.26
N GLY A 158 -34.04 22.98 -19.24
CA GLY A 158 -34.47 24.12 -20.08
C GLY A 158 -33.44 25.25 -19.94
N GLU A 159 -32.64 25.55 -20.98
CA GLU A 159 -32.87 26.51 -22.08
C GLU A 159 -32.63 27.97 -21.68
N GLY A 160 -31.69 28.64 -22.37
CA GLY A 160 -31.48 30.09 -22.28
C GLY A 160 -30.03 30.59 -22.38
N SER A 161 -29.46 30.63 -23.60
CA SER A 161 -28.28 31.46 -23.90
C SER A 161 -28.69 32.94 -24.08
N PRO A 162 -27.78 33.90 -23.83
CA PRO A 162 -27.44 34.82 -24.92
C PRO A 162 -25.97 35.26 -25.00
N ILE A 163 -25.64 35.66 -26.23
CA ILE A 163 -24.35 36.11 -26.79
C ILE A 163 -23.99 37.54 -26.35
N ARG A 164 -22.73 37.76 -25.96
CA ARG A 164 -21.92 39.01 -26.12
C ARG A 164 -20.54 38.75 -25.52
N GLY A 165 -19.39 39.11 -26.08
CA GLY A 165 -18.98 39.88 -27.24
C GLY A 165 -17.48 40.16 -27.01
N TYR A 166 -16.63 39.91 -27.99
CA TYR A 166 -15.19 40.16 -27.92
C TYR A 166 -14.90 41.65 -27.69
N THR A 167 -13.99 41.96 -26.77
CA THR A 167 -13.14 43.16 -26.88
C THR A 167 -11.72 42.81 -26.48
N SER A 168 -10.89 42.63 -27.51
CA SER A 168 -9.43 42.76 -27.44
C SER A 168 -9.07 44.13 -26.90
N ILE A 169 -8.12 44.21 -25.96
CA ILE A 169 -7.40 45.47 -25.70
C ILE A 169 -5.91 45.16 -25.77
N GLU A 170 -5.28 45.96 -26.61
CA GLU A 170 -3.92 45.83 -27.12
C GLU A 170 -2.88 46.20 -26.08
N VAL A 171 -1.73 45.54 -26.15
CA VAL A 171 -0.49 45.90 -25.45
C VAL A 171 0.04 47.19 -26.09
N THR A 172 0.24 48.24 -25.30
CA THR A 172 1.03 49.40 -25.71
C THR A 172 2.22 49.56 -24.75
N ASN A 173 3.42 49.38 -25.30
CA ASN A 173 4.68 49.70 -24.64
C ASN A 173 4.84 51.22 -24.49
N VAL A 174 5.25 51.67 -23.30
CA VAL A 174 6.10 52.85 -23.10
C VAL A 174 7.11 52.55 -22.00
#